data_AF-A0A1H4F752-F1
#
_entry.id   AF-A0A1H4F752-F1
#
_cell.length_a   1.000
_cell.length_b   1.000
_cell.length_c   1.000
_cell.angle_alpha   90.00
_cell.angle_beta   90.00
_cell.angle_gamma   90.00
#
_symmetry.space_group_name_H-M   'P 1'
#
loop_
_entity.id
_entity.type
_entity.pdbx_description
1 polymer ?
#
loop_
_entity_poly.entity_id
_entity_poly.type
_entity_poly.pdbx_seq_one_letter_code
_entity_poly.pdbx_strand_id
1 'polypeptide(L)'
;MKPFHKNIKIENNIFNPSDYPILYAASVDGLSFSNNTIKRSFAFTPWYPEKYNFRFVACKKVEIIGNKIGNGVLGKNILLKGMKREELNLKNTELCVEMTDLN
;
A
#
# COMPACT_ATOMS: atom_id res chain seq x y z
N MET A 1 14.13 14.20 -9.09
CA MET A 1 13.43 13.53 -10.21
C MET A 1 11.94 13.84 -10.16
N LYS A 2 11.29 13.97 -11.32
CA LYS A 2 9.83 14.12 -11.44
C LYS A 2 9.20 12.72 -11.49
N PRO A 3 8.15 12.43 -10.72
CA PRO A 3 7.44 11.15 -10.81
C PRO A 3 6.97 10.87 -12.24
N PHE A 4 7.15 9.64 -12.70
CA PHE A 4 6.83 9.22 -14.07
C PHE A 4 5.33 8.97 -14.23
N HIS A 5 4.72 8.24 -13.29
CA HIS A 5 3.29 7.96 -13.28
C HIS A 5 2.52 9.01 -12.47
N LYS A 6 1.25 9.27 -12.82
CA LYS A 6 0.42 10.27 -12.13
C LYS A 6 -1.05 9.91 -12.11
N ASN A 7 -1.76 10.45 -11.11
CA ASN A 7 -3.22 10.40 -11.00
C ASN A 7 -3.78 8.98 -11.06
N ILE A 8 -3.11 8.03 -10.41
CA ILE A 8 -3.55 6.64 -10.33
C ILE A 8 -4.64 6.54 -9.26
N LYS A 9 -5.80 5.99 -9.63
CA LYS A 9 -6.94 5.79 -8.73
C LYS A 9 -7.32 4.31 -8.70
N ILE A 10 -7.28 3.71 -7.52
CA ILE A 10 -7.68 2.33 -7.27
C ILE A 10 -8.81 2.40 -6.24
N GLU A 11 -10.04 2.34 -6.74
CA GLU A 11 -11.22 2.71 -5.95
C GLU A 11 -12.29 1.62 -6.03
N ASN A 12 -12.93 1.31 -4.90
CA ASN A 12 -14.09 0.40 -4.81
C ASN A 12 -13.85 -1.03 -5.34
N ASN A 13 -12.61 -1.53 -5.25
CA ASN A 13 -12.27 -2.89 -5.66
C ASN A 13 -12.32 -3.87 -4.48
N ILE A 14 -12.28 -5.17 -4.80
CA ILE A 14 -12.13 -6.27 -3.84
C ILE A 14 -10.82 -6.99 -4.12
N PHE A 15 -9.95 -7.06 -3.11
CA PHE A 15 -8.69 -7.80 -3.16
C PHE A 15 -8.77 -9.03 -2.26
N ASN A 16 -8.40 -10.20 -2.79
CA ASN A 16 -8.37 -11.46 -2.03
C ASN A 16 -6.95 -12.07 -1.92
N PRO A 17 -5.96 -11.37 -1.35
CA PRO A 17 -4.58 -11.85 -1.33
C PRO A 17 -4.43 -13.09 -0.46
N SER A 18 -3.66 -14.07 -0.94
CA SER A 18 -3.20 -15.20 -0.11
C SER A 18 -1.89 -14.90 0.62
N ASP A 19 -1.17 -13.87 0.18
CA ASP A 19 0.14 -13.44 0.70
C ASP A 19 0.08 -11.99 1.23
N TYR A 20 1.23 -11.43 1.63
CA TYR A 20 1.33 -10.09 2.20
C TYR A 20 1.17 -8.97 1.14
N PRO A 21 1.83 -8.99 -0.03
CA PRO A 21 1.80 -7.83 -0.93
C PRO A 21 0.41 -7.54 -1.51
N ILE A 22 0.06 -6.26 -1.56
CA ILE A 22 -1.19 -5.74 -2.16
C ILE A 22 -0.87 -4.74 -3.26
N LEU A 23 -0.04 -3.73 -2.97
CA LEU A 23 0.31 -2.69 -3.92
C LEU A 23 1.77 -2.28 -3.77
N TYR A 24 2.48 -2.34 -4.89
CA TYR A 24 3.78 -1.72 -5.05
C TYR A 24 3.65 -0.56 -6.04
N ALA A 25 4.20 0.60 -5.69
CA ALA A 25 4.29 1.73 -6.60
C ALA A 25 5.63 2.44 -6.47
N ALA A 26 6.19 2.85 -7.60
CA ALA A 26 7.43 3.58 -7.67
C ALA A 26 7.28 4.82 -8.58
N SER A 27 7.82 5.96 -8.14
CA SER A 27 7.84 7.19 -8.94
C SER A 27 6.43 7.63 -9.40
N VAL A 28 5.46 7.70 -8.47
CA VAL A 28 4.07 8.13 -8.72
C VAL A 28 3.76 9.46 -8.03
N ASP A 29 3.09 10.40 -8.71
CA ASP A 29 2.53 11.64 -8.13
C ASP A 29 0.99 11.61 -8.19
N GLY A 30 0.34 11.53 -7.03
CA GLY A 30 -1.11 11.43 -6.92
C GLY A 30 -1.59 9.98 -7.10
N LEU A 31 -1.42 9.18 -6.06
CA LEU A 31 -1.94 7.80 -6.00
C LEU A 31 -3.00 7.71 -4.91
N SER A 32 -4.22 7.31 -5.27
CA SER A 32 -5.29 7.05 -4.31
C SER A 32 -5.67 5.57 -4.31
N PHE A 33 -5.62 4.95 -3.13
CA PHE A 33 -6.14 3.61 -2.87
C PHE A 33 -7.27 3.76 -1.87
N SER A 34 -8.50 3.90 -2.37
CA SER A 34 -9.65 4.35 -1.58
C SER A 34 -10.86 3.41 -1.65
N ASN A 35 -11.53 3.24 -0.52
CA ASN A 35 -12.79 2.47 -0.42
C ASN A 35 -12.72 1.02 -0.95
N ASN A 36 -11.52 0.43 -0.98
CA ASN A 36 -11.36 -0.97 -1.39
C ASN A 36 -11.65 -1.90 -0.21
N THR A 37 -12.05 -3.14 -0.50
CA THR A 37 -12.18 -4.20 0.50
C THR A 37 -11.06 -5.22 0.32
N ILE A 38 -10.33 -5.52 1.39
CA ILE A 38 -9.22 -6.47 1.38
C ILE A 38 -9.56 -7.62 2.32
N LYS A 39 -9.68 -8.83 1.77
CA LYS A 39 -10.01 -10.04 2.52
C LYS A 39 -8.96 -11.11 2.26
N ARG A 40 -8.41 -11.74 3.31
CA ARG A 40 -7.45 -12.82 3.10
C ARG A 40 -8.09 -14.01 2.38
N SER A 41 -7.39 -14.53 1.38
CA SER A 41 -7.63 -15.85 0.82
C SER A 41 -6.72 -16.88 1.49
N PHE A 42 -7.22 -18.11 1.61
CA PHE A 42 -6.46 -19.26 2.12
C PHE A 42 -6.20 -20.29 1.01
N ALA A 43 -6.41 -19.92 -0.26
CA ALA A 43 -6.21 -20.79 -1.40
C ALA A 43 -4.75 -21.23 -1.56
N PHE A 44 -3.80 -20.43 -1.08
CA PHE A 44 -2.37 -20.72 -1.13
C PHE A 44 -1.66 -20.34 0.17
N THR A 45 -0.59 -21.05 0.49
CA THR A 45 0.32 -20.69 1.59
C THR A 45 1.16 -19.47 1.19
N PRO A 46 1.27 -18.42 2.05
CA PRO A 46 2.16 -17.29 1.80
C PRO A 46 3.61 -17.74 1.61
N TRP A 47 4.29 -17.24 0.59
CA TRP A 47 5.65 -17.66 0.24
C TRP A 47 6.56 -16.50 -0.13
N TYR A 48 6.02 -15.34 -0.52
CA TYR A 48 6.83 -14.22 -0.99
C TYR A 48 7.66 -13.62 0.16
N PRO A 49 8.97 -13.34 -0.02
CA PRO A 49 9.82 -12.87 1.06
C PRO A 49 9.43 -11.49 1.60
N GLU A 50 8.97 -10.59 0.73
CA GLU A 50 8.58 -9.24 1.13
C GLU A 50 7.27 -9.28 1.93
N LYS A 51 7.30 -8.73 3.15
CA LYS A 51 6.18 -8.81 4.10
C LYS A 51 5.43 -7.48 4.28
N TYR A 52 5.50 -6.58 3.28
CA TYR A 52 4.74 -5.33 3.26
C TYR A 52 3.49 -5.42 2.39
N ASN A 53 2.34 -4.95 2.89
CA ASN A 53 1.14 -4.85 2.05
C ASN A 53 1.29 -3.76 1.00
N PHE A 54 1.74 -2.58 1.44
CA PHE A 54 1.94 -1.43 0.58
C PHE A 54 3.42 -1.05 0.58
N ARG A 55 3.99 -0.87 -0.60
CA ARG A 55 5.37 -0.41 -0.74
C ARG A 55 5.43 0.74 -1.73
N PHE A 56 5.80 1.92 -1.24
CA PHE A 56 5.86 3.15 -2.01
C PHE A 56 7.29 3.66 -2.09
N VAL A 57 7.80 3.78 -3.31
CA VAL A 57 9.18 4.21 -3.56
C VAL A 57 9.17 5.55 -4.29
N ALA A 58 9.74 6.59 -3.69
CA ALA A 58 9.84 7.94 -4.25
C ALA A 58 8.49 8.47 -4.80
N CYS A 59 7.40 8.18 -4.10
CA CYS A 59 6.06 8.63 -4.45
C CYS A 59 5.73 9.97 -3.78
N LYS A 60 4.72 10.65 -4.31
CA LYS A 60 4.18 11.91 -3.79
C LYS A 60 2.65 11.87 -3.77
N LYS A 61 2.04 12.54 -2.80
CA LYS A 61 0.58 12.65 -2.65
C LYS A 61 -0.13 11.28 -2.73
N VAL A 62 0.27 10.37 -1.85
CA VAL A 62 -0.33 9.05 -1.68
C VAL A 62 -1.48 9.15 -0.67
N GLU A 63 -2.62 8.56 -1.00
CA GLU A 63 -3.78 8.46 -0.12
C GLU A 63 -4.19 7.00 0.09
N ILE A 64 -4.31 6.60 1.35
CA ILE A 64 -4.90 5.32 1.76
C ILE A 64 -6.04 5.61 2.74
N ILE A 65 -7.26 5.58 2.23
CA ILE A 65 -8.44 6.05 2.96
C ILE A 65 -9.66 5.15 2.76
N GLY A 66 -10.48 4.98 3.79
CA GLY A 66 -11.78 4.32 3.69
C GLY A 66 -11.73 2.82 3.33
N ASN A 67 -10.56 2.20 3.31
CA ASN A 67 -10.45 0.79 2.95
C ASN A 67 -10.97 -0.09 4.09
N LYS A 68 -11.59 -1.21 3.77
CA LYS A 68 -12.02 -2.23 4.73
C LYS A 68 -10.99 -3.35 4.74
N ILE A 69 -10.15 -3.41 5.76
CA ILE A 69 -9.08 -4.40 5.87
C ILE A 69 -9.51 -5.51 6.84
N GLY A 70 -9.70 -6.72 6.31
CA GLY A 70 -10.14 -7.85 7.11
C GLY A 70 -9.13 -8.25 8.20
N ASN A 71 -9.63 -8.71 9.34
CA ASN A 71 -8.81 -9.08 10.50
C ASN A 71 -7.71 -10.10 10.16
N GLY A 72 -8.03 -11.08 9.31
CA GLY A 72 -7.09 -12.13 8.91
C GLY A 72 -6.04 -11.73 7.87
N VAL A 73 -6.12 -10.52 7.29
CA VAL A 73 -5.11 -10.01 6.34
C VAL A 73 -3.74 -10.00 7.01
N LEU A 74 -2.76 -10.63 6.34
CA LEU A 74 -1.40 -10.71 6.83
C LEU A 74 -0.68 -9.36 6.71
N GLY A 75 0.21 -9.07 7.65
CA GLY A 75 0.91 -7.79 7.71
C GLY A 75 0.04 -6.72 8.37
N LYS A 76 -0.52 -5.83 7.56
CA LYS A 76 -1.09 -4.51 7.88
C LYS A 76 -0.03 -3.44 8.07
N ASN A 77 0.83 -3.31 7.07
CA ASN A 77 2.00 -2.45 7.09
C ASN A 77 2.26 -1.79 5.73
N ILE A 78 2.93 -0.64 5.81
CA ILE A 78 3.30 0.21 4.68
C ILE A 78 4.81 0.50 4.80
N LEU A 79 5.56 0.24 3.74
CA LEU A 79 6.94 0.69 3.59
C LEU A 79 6.99 1.93 2.70
N LEU A 80 7.53 3.03 3.24
CA LEU A 80 7.89 4.23 2.50
C LEU A 80 9.40 4.23 2.26
N LYS A 81 9.82 4.33 1.01
CA LYS A 81 11.23 4.40 0.64
C LYS A 81 11.53 5.64 -0.18
N GLY A 82 12.45 6.49 0.25
CA GLY A 82 12.86 7.66 -0.55
C GLY A 82 11.78 8.72 -0.73
N MET A 83 10.84 8.81 0.21
CA MET A 83 9.77 9.80 0.21
C MET A 83 9.53 10.30 1.63
N LYS A 84 8.96 11.51 1.75
CA LYS A 84 8.67 12.09 3.05
C LYS A 84 7.39 11.51 3.63
N ARG A 85 7.24 11.50 4.96
CA ARG A 85 6.06 10.95 5.63
C ARG A 85 4.79 11.73 5.28
N GLU A 86 4.92 13.03 5.09
CA GLU A 86 3.82 13.96 4.80
C GLU A 86 3.21 13.72 3.42
N GLU A 87 3.94 13.05 2.52
CA GLU A 87 3.44 12.62 1.22
C GLU A 87 2.43 11.45 1.33
N LEU A 88 2.23 10.88 2.52
CA LEU A 88 1.22 9.85 2.79
C LEU A 88 0.09 10.41 3.67
N ASN A 89 -1.10 10.54 3.10
CA ASN A 89 -2.35 10.71 3.85
C ASN A 89 -2.94 9.33 4.18
N LEU A 90 -2.79 8.90 5.43
CA LEU A 90 -3.27 7.60 5.91
C LEU A 90 -4.43 7.78 6.89
N LYS A 91 -5.58 7.16 6.59
CA LYS A 91 -6.75 7.13 7.50
C LYS A 91 -7.09 5.74 8.02
N ASN A 92 -6.56 4.68 7.41
CA ASN A 92 -6.66 3.31 7.92
C ASN A 92 -5.74 3.15 9.13
N THR A 93 -6.30 3.19 10.34
CA THR A 93 -5.56 3.16 11.62
C THR A 93 -4.93 1.81 11.94
N GLU A 94 -5.42 0.74 11.31
CA GLU A 94 -4.90 -0.61 11.45
C GLU A 94 -3.57 -0.84 10.70
N LEU A 95 -3.13 0.11 9.87
CA LEU A 95 -1.89 0.02 9.11
C LEU A 95 -0.72 0.73 9.83
N CYS A 96 0.36 -0.01 10.07
CA CYS A 96 1.62 0.54 10.56
C CYS A 96 2.48 1.09 9.41
N VAL A 97 3.31 2.09 9.67
CA VAL A 97 4.17 2.73 8.65
C VAL A 97 5.63 2.63 9.06
N GLU A 98 6.47 2.17 8.13
CA GLU A 98 7.92 2.11 8.23
C GLU A 98 8.57 2.95 7.13
N MET A 99 9.75 3.52 7.42
CA MET A 99 10.42 4.45 6.51
C MET A 99 11.90 4.10 6.34
N THR A 100 12.38 4.18 5.10
CA THR A 100 13.79 3.95 4.73
C THR A 100 14.26 4.92 3.64
N ASP A 101 15.57 5.15 3.57
CA ASP A 101 16.18 5.99 2.53
C ASP A 101 16.38 5.23 1.21
N LEU A 102 16.66 5.96 0.13
CA LEU A 102 17.12 5.36 -1.13
C LEU A 102 18.60 5.00 -0.97
N ASN A 103 18.87 3.71 -0.75
CA ASN A 103 20.21 3.15 -0.93
C ASN A 103 20.74 3.41 -2.34
#